data_AF-A0A537SKC5-F1
#
_entry.id   AF-A0A537SKC5-F1
#
_cell.length_a   1.000
_cell.length_b   1.000
_cell.length_c   1.000
_cell.angle_alpha   90.00
_cell.angle_beta   90.00
_cell.angle_gamma   90.00
#
_symmetry.space_group_name_H-M   'P 1'
#
loop_
_entity.id
_entity.type
_entity.pdbx_description
1 polymer ?
#
loop_
_entity_poly.entity_id
_entity_poly.type
_entity_poly.pdbx_seq_one_letter_code
_entity_poly.pdbx_strand_id
1 'polypeptide(L)' 'MEDDEKLVEKVAREVVDQHGPDAIPIIRERAKAADISDDALAAETWRDITNAAERILQDRAGLNAG' A
#
# COMPACT_ATOMS: atom_id res chain seq x y z
N MET A 1 7.64 15.39 -2.49
CA MET A 1 8.27 14.57 -1.43
C MET A 1 7.32 14.40 -0.25
N GLU A 2 7.12 15.36 0.66
CA GLU A 2 6.15 15.17 1.77
C GLU A 2 4.70 14.95 1.32
N ASP A 3 4.28 15.61 0.23
CA ASP A 3 2.91 15.45 -0.30
C ASP A 3 2.69 14.08 -0.95
N ASP A 4 3.75 13.49 -1.51
CA ASP A 4 3.71 12.17 -2.14
C ASP A 4 3.64 11.08 -1.06
N GLU A 5 4.42 11.22 0.03
CA GLU A 5 4.36 10.32 1.19
C GLU A 5 2.97 10.35 1.86
N LYS A 6 2.39 11.54 2.04
CA LYS A 6 1.02 11.68 2.57
C LYS A 6 -0.02 11.05 1.64
N LEU A 7 0.16 11.16 0.32
CA LEU A 7 -0.73 10.54 -0.64
C LEU A 7 -0.61 9.01 -0.61
N VAL A 8 0.61 8.48 -0.55
CA VAL A 8 0.90 7.04 -0.40
C VAL A 8 0.22 6.50 0.86
N GLU A 9 0.39 7.15 2.01
CA GLU A 9 -0.23 6.71 3.26
C GLU A 9 -1.77 6.76 3.19
N LYS A 10 -2.33 7.81 2.58
CA LYS A 10 -3.78 7.94 2.39
C LYS A 10 -4.32 6.80 1.54
N VAL A 11 -3.71 6.53 0.39
CA VAL A 11 -4.15 5.46 -0.51
C VAL A 11 -3.99 4.09 0.17
N ALA A 12 -2.88 3.85 0.86
CA ALA A 12 -2.66 2.62 1.61
C ALA A 12 -3.75 2.39 2.66
N ARG A 13 -4.11 3.44 3.41
CA ARG A 13 -5.18 3.38 4.41
C ARG A 13 -6.54 3.07 3.79
N GLU A 14 -6.90 3.75 2.71
CA GLU A 14 -8.18 3.53 2.01
C GLU A 14 -8.30 2.09 1.51
N VAL A 15 -7.23 1.51 0.94
CA VAL A 15 -7.25 0.13 0.44
C VAL A 15 -7.31 -0.87 1.60
N VAL A 16 -6.56 -0.64 2.68
CA VAL A 16 -6.63 -1.49 3.90
C VAL A 16 -8.00 -1.40 4.57
N ASP A 17 -8.65 -0.24 4.59
CA ASP A 17 -10.00 -0.09 5.15
C ASP A 17 -11.05 -0.86 4.34
N GLN A 18 -10.87 -0.94 3.02
CA GLN A 18 -11.79 -1.66 2.12
C GLN A 18 -11.58 -3.17 2.13
N HIS A 19 -10.32 -3.63 2.20
CA HIS A 19 -9.97 -5.03 1.94
C HIS A 19 -9.30 -5.73 3.13
N GLY A 20 -8.95 -5.01 4.20
CA GLY A 20 -8.22 -5.58 5.32
C GLY A 20 -6.88 -6.19 4.86
N PRO A 21 -6.51 -7.38 5.35
CA PRO A 21 -5.28 -8.08 4.95
C PRO A 21 -5.17 -8.37 3.44
N ASP A 22 -6.31 -8.52 2.73
CA ASP A 22 -6.31 -8.80 1.29
C ASP A 22 -5.89 -7.59 0.45
N ALA A 23 -5.72 -6.41 1.07
CA ALA A 23 -5.15 -5.23 0.43
C ALA A 23 -3.76 -5.52 -0.18
N ILE A 24 -2.91 -6.26 0.53
CA ILE A 24 -1.51 -6.50 0.12
C ILE A 24 -1.39 -7.19 -1.23
N PRO A 25 -2.00 -8.38 -1.48
CA PRO A 25 -1.93 -9.00 -2.79
C PRO A 25 -2.54 -8.13 -3.89
N ILE A 26 -3.60 -7.37 -3.61
CA ILE A 26 -4.22 -6.46 -4.60
C ILE A 26 -3.24 -5.36 -5.03
N ILE A 27 -2.55 -4.73 -4.08
CA ILE A 27 -1.61 -3.64 -4.38
C ILE A 27 -0.37 -4.19 -5.10
N ARG A 28 0.12 -5.37 -4.72
CA ARG A 28 1.26 -6.02 -5.40
C ARG A 28 0.96 -6.37 -6.86
N GLU A 29 -0.25 -6.82 -7.17
CA GLU A 29 -0.65 -7.04 -8.57
C GLU A 29 -0.68 -5.73 -9.38
N ARG A 30 -1.02 -4.58 -8.76
CA ARG A 30 -0.93 -3.27 -9.42
C ARG A 30 0.51 -2.84 -9.68
N ALA A 31 1.41 -3.06 -8.73
CA ALA A 31 2.85 -2.80 -8.95
C ALA A 31 3.38 -3.62 -10.13
N LYS A 32 3.02 -4.90 -10.18
CA LYS A 32 3.40 -5.80 -11.28
C LYS A 32 2.80 -5.37 -12.62
N ALA A 33 1.56 -4.92 -12.65
CA ALA A 33 0.93 -4.42 -13.87
C ALA A 33 1.64 -3.16 -14.40
N ALA A 34 2.09 -2.27 -13.50
CA ALA A 34 2.88 -1.10 -13.86
C ALA A 34 4.28 -1.50 -14.37
N ASP A 35 4.95 -2.45 -13.72
CA ASP A 35 6.23 -3.00 -14.20
C ASP A 35 6.10 -3.58 -15.62
N ILE A 36 5.06 -4.36 -15.88
CA ILE A 36 4.79 -4.95 -17.21
C ILE A 36 4.55 -3.86 -18.27
N SER A 37 4.05 -2.69 -17.87
CA SER A 37 3.77 -1.57 -18.75
C SER A 37 4.95 -0.61 -18.91
N ASP A 38 6.14 -0.97 -18.40
CA ASP A 38 7.34 -0.11 -18.32
C ASP A 38 7.10 1.23 -17.59
N ASP A 39 6.10 1.30 -16.71
CA ASP A 39 5.83 2.46 -15.87
C ASP A 39 6.53 2.30 -14.51
N ALA A 40 7.84 2.56 -14.51
CA ALA A 40 8.69 2.37 -13.34
C ALA A 40 8.27 3.25 -12.15
N LEU A 41 7.80 4.49 -12.40
CA LEU A 41 7.38 5.41 -11.35
C LEU A 41 6.08 4.94 -10.70
N ALA A 42 5.11 4.46 -11.50
CA ALA A 42 3.90 3.89 -10.95
C ALA A 42 4.19 2.59 -10.20
N ALA A 43 5.09 1.75 -10.71
CA ALA A 43 5.48 0.52 -10.02
C ALA A 43 6.12 0.79 -8.66
N GLU A 44 7.02 1.78 -8.57
CA GLU A 44 7.60 2.25 -7.31
C GLU A 44 6.53 2.79 -6.36
N THR A 45 5.64 3.65 -6.85
CA THR A 45 4.52 4.19 -6.06
C THR A 45 3.64 3.09 -5.47
N TRP A 46 3.31 2.05 -6.24
CA TRP A 46 2.53 0.91 -5.74
C TRP A 46 3.29 0.07 -4.70
N ARG A 47 4.62 -0.04 -4.82
CA ARG A 47 5.45 -0.70 -3.80
C ARG A 47 5.46 0.10 -2.50
N ASP A 48 5.55 1.42 -2.56
CA ASP A 48 5.47 2.29 -1.37
C ASP A 48 4.10 2.20 -0.69
N ILE A 49 3.01 2.18 -1.46
CA ILE A 49 1.66 1.93 -0.94
C ILE A 49 1.58 0.55 -0.26
N THR A 50 2.23 -0.47 -0.82
CA THR A 50 2.28 -1.81 -0.20
C THR A 50 2.99 -1.74 1.15
N ASN A 51 4.15 -1.10 1.23
CA ASN A 51 4.93 -0.95 2.47
C ASN A 51 4.13 -0.20 3.55
N ALA A 52 3.42 0.87 3.17
CA ALA A 52 2.55 1.62 4.08
C ALA A 52 1.36 0.77 4.55
N ALA A 53 0.75 -0.01 3.66
CA ALA A 53 -0.35 -0.91 4.01
C ALA A 53 0.07 -2.01 4.99
N GLU A 54 1.28 -2.59 4.82
CA GLU A 54 1.84 -3.57 5.74
C GLU A 54 2.03 -2.99 7.15
N ARG A 55 2.57 -1.76 7.25
CA ARG A 55 2.71 -1.04 8.54
C ARG A 55 1.36 -0.81 9.22
N ILE A 56 0.37 -0.31 8.48
CA ILE A 56 -0.98 -0.07 9.00
C ILE A 56 -1.61 -1.35 9.56
N LEU A 57 -1.46 -2.48 8.85
CA LEU A 57 -1.99 -3.77 9.29
C LEU A 57 -1.27 -4.28 10.56
N GLN A 58 0.06 -4.10 10.64
CA GLN A 58 0.83 -4.44 11.83
C GLN A 58 0.40 -3.61 13.04
N ASP A 59 0.22 -2.30 12.87
CA ASP A 59 -0.24 -1.41 13.94
C ASP A 59 -1.63 -1.82 14.43
N ARG A 60 -2.56 -2.14 13.52
CA ARG A 60 -3.90 -2.64 13.88
C ARG A 60 -3.85 -3.97 14.62
N ALA A 61 -2.97 -4.88 14.23
CA ALA A 61 -2.81 -6.16 14.92
C ALA A 61 -2.24 -5.97 16.33
N GLY A 62 -1.30 -5.04 16.50
CA GLY A 62 -0.74 -4.68 17.81
C GLY A 62 -1.76 -4.01 18.73
N LEU A 63 -2.63 -3.15 18.21
CA LEU A 63 -3.72 -2.51 18.97
C LEU A 63 -4.79 -3.50 19.42
N ASN A 64 -5.04 -4.57 18.66
CA ASN A 64 -6.00 -5.62 19.02
C ASN A 64 -5.45 -6.65 20.02
N ALA A 65 -4.16 -6.59 20.37
CA ALA A 65 -3.50 -7.52 21.29
C ALA A 65 -3.38 -7.00 22.73
N GLY A 66 -3.91 -5.79 23.02
CA GLY A 66 -3.85 -5.11 24.32
C GLY A 66 -5.16 -5.12 25.11
#